data_AF-A0A529P531-F1
#
_entry.id   AF-A0A529P531-F1
#
_cell.length_a   1.000
_cell.length_b   1.000
_cell.length_c   1.000
_cell.angle_alpha   90.00
_cell.angle_beta   90.00
_cell.angle_gamma   90.00
#
_symmetry.space_group_name_H-M   'P 1'
#
loop_
_entity.id
_entity.type
_entity.pdbx_description
1 polymer ?
#
loop_
_entity_poly.entity_id
_entity_poly.type
_entity_poly.pdbx_seq_one_letter_code
_entity_poly.pdbx_strand_id
1 'polypeptide(L)' 'IHVAPDRSADEIEKALADTARDLGPKGRDNDFGYGLLDTKAAEAVKKE' A
#
# COMPACT_ATOMS: atom_id res chain seq x y z
N ILE A 1 5.01 -5.61 9.29
CA ILE A 1 6.06 -5.26 8.30
C ILE A 1 7.38 -6.00 8.59
N HIS A 2 7.69 -6.35 9.84
CA HIS A 2 8.84 -7.24 10.18
C HIS A 2 8.69 -8.72 9.77
N VAL A 3 7.52 -9.10 9.25
CA VAL A 3 7.13 -10.49 8.97
C VAL A 3 7.65 -11.02 7.62
N ALA A 4 8.21 -10.15 6.77
CA ALA A 4 8.72 -10.51 5.46
C ALA A 4 9.92 -9.62 5.08
N PRO A 5 11.10 -9.89 5.66
CA PRO A 5 12.31 -9.07 5.44
C PRO A 5 12.82 -9.10 3.99
N ASP A 6 12.43 -10.13 3.23
CA ASP A 6 12.83 -10.30 1.83
C ASP A 6 11.95 -9.52 0.84
N ARG A 7 10.94 -8.78 1.31
CA ARG A 7 10.15 -7.92 0.41
C ARG A 7 11.01 -6.81 -0.15
N SER A 8 10.94 -6.63 -1.47
CA SER A 8 11.57 -5.48 -2.10
C SER A 8 10.81 -4.19 -1.73
N ALA A 9 11.49 -3.05 -1.90
CA ALA A 9 10.85 -1.75 -1.73
C ALA A 9 9.62 -1.59 -2.64
N ASP A 10 9.70 -2.07 -3.88
CA ASP A 10 8.60 -2.02 -4.86
C ASP A 10 7.37 -2.82 -4.40
N GLU A 11 7.60 -3.97 -3.77
CA GLU A 11 6.53 -4.82 -3.23
C GLU A 11 5.84 -4.18 -2.02
N ILE A 12 6.62 -3.48 -1.19
CA ILE A 12 6.11 -2.73 -0.06
C ILE A 12 5.29 -1.54 -0.56
N GLU A 13 5.81 -0.78 -1.53
CA GLU A 13 5.10 0.35 -2.13
C GLU A 13 3.78 -0.10 -2.76
N LYS A 14 3.80 -1.19 -3.52
CA LYS A 14 2.59 -1.75 -4.14
C LYS A 14 1.57 -2.19 -3.11
N ALA A 15 1.98 -2.91 -2.06
CA ALA A 15 1.07 -3.36 -1.01
C ALA A 15 0.45 -2.17 -0.26
N LEU A 16 1.22 -1.12 -0.01
CA LEU A 16 0.72 0.10 0.63
C LEU A 16 -0.25 0.87 -0.27
N ALA A 17 0.04 0.96 -1.57
CA ALA A 17 -0.81 1.63 -2.55
C ALA A 17 -2.14 0.89 -2.76
N ASP A 18 -2.10 -0.43 -2.92
CA ASP A 18 -3.28 -1.25 -3.21
C ASP A 18 -4.30 -1.28 -2.07
N THR A 19 -3.83 -1.12 -0.82
CA THR A 19 -4.70 -1.14 0.36
C THR A 19 -5.02 0.24 0.90
N ALA A 20 -4.48 1.30 0.30
CA ALA A 20 -4.81 2.65 0.71
C ALA A 20 -6.27 2.96 0.39
N ARG A 21 -6.90 3.74 1.26
CA ARG A 21 -8.24 4.27 1.02
C ARG A 21 -8.12 5.57 0.25
N ASP A 22 -8.50 5.54 -1.03
CA ASP A 22 -8.58 6.74 -1.87
C ASP A 22 -9.35 7.86 -1.14
N LEU A 23 -8.73 9.05 -1.11
CA LEU A 23 -9.32 10.27 -0.54
C LEU A 23 -9.73 11.29 -1.61
N GLY A 24 -9.31 11.05 -2.85
CA GLY A 24 -9.58 11.89 -4.01
C GLY A 24 -10.24 11.09 -5.15
N PRO A 25 -9.97 11.46 -6.41
CA PRO A 25 -10.31 10.63 -7.57
C PRO A 25 -9.74 9.22 -7.42
N LYS A 26 -10.37 8.24 -8.08
CA LYS A 26 -9.92 6.85 -8.01
C LYS A 26 -8.47 6.71 -8.51
N GLY A 27 -7.61 6.09 -7.70
CA GLY A 27 -6.21 5.86 -8.01
C GLY A 27 -5.30 7.03 -7.64
N ARG A 28 -4.04 6.98 -8.12
CA ARG A 28 -3.02 7.94 -7.71
C ARG A 28 -3.35 9.36 -8.18
N ASP A 29 -3.40 10.29 -7.25
CA ASP A 29 -3.48 11.72 -7.52
C ASP A 29 -2.29 12.51 -6.93
N ASN A 30 -2.18 13.80 -7.28
CA ASN A 30 -1.05 14.65 -6.87
C ASN A 30 -1.20 15.26 -5.47
N ASP A 31 -2.40 15.19 -4.88
CA ASP A 31 -2.73 15.83 -3.60
C ASP A 31 -2.66 14.81 -2.44
N PHE A 32 -3.10 13.58 -2.70
CA PHE A 32 -3.27 12.49 -1.74
C PHE A 32 -2.52 11.21 -2.13
N GLY A 33 -1.89 11.13 -3.31
CA GLY A 33 -1.27 9.89 -3.78
C GLY A 33 -2.34 8.81 -3.96
N TYR A 34 -2.17 7.63 -3.34
CA TYR A 34 -3.19 6.57 -3.30
C TYR A 34 -4.20 6.74 -2.13
N GLY A 35 -4.15 7.87 -1.44
CA GLY A 35 -5.00 8.14 -0.29
C GLY A 35 -4.42 7.68 1.05
N LEU A 36 -5.30 7.36 1.98
CA LEU A 36 -4.93 7.05 3.37
C LEU A 36 -4.38 5.64 3.49
N LEU A 37 -3.14 5.50 3.97
CA LEU A 37 -2.52 4.20 4.21
C LEU A 37 -3.31 3.35 5.21
N ASP A 38 -3.62 2.12 4.82
CA ASP A 38 -4.07 1.06 5.71
C ASP A 38 -2.92 0.07 5.95
N THR A 39 -2.18 0.29 7.03
CA THR A 39 -1.00 -0.52 7.35
C THR A 39 -1.36 -1.95 7.76
N LYS A 40 -2.56 -2.17 8.32
CA LYS A 40 -3.02 -3.52 8.70
C LYS A 40 -3.39 -4.32 7.46
N ALA A 41 -4.09 -3.70 6.52
CA ALA A 41 -4.40 -4.32 5.26
C ALA A 41 -3.12 -4.59 4.45
N ALA A 42 -2.19 -3.64 4.38
CA ALA A 42 -0.91 -3.81 3.67
C ALA A 42 -0.04 -4.95 4.25
N GLU A 43 -0.08 -5.14 5.58
CA GLU A 43 0.55 -6.29 6.23
C GLU A 43 -0.11 -7.62 5.88
N ALA A 44 -1.43 -7.62 5.70
CA ALA A 44 -2.22 -8.82 5.39
C ALA A 44 -2.12 -9.26 3.92
N VAL A 45 -1.69 -8.38 3.00
CA VAL A 45 -1.39 -8.76 1.61
C VAL A 45 -0.21 -9.72 1.61
N LYS A 46 -0.49 -11.02 1.55
CA LYS A 46 0.53 -12.05 1.29
C LYS A 46 0.75 -12.12 -0.22
N LYS A 47 2.01 -12.20 -0.64
CA LYS A 47 2.38 -12.56 -2.02
C LYS A 47 1.67 -13.87 -2.38
N GLU A 48 0.91 -13.86 -3.48
CA GLU A 48 0.60 -15.06 -4.26
C GLU A 48 1.70 -15.31 -5.29
#